data_AF-A0AA46Q3X8-F1
#
_entry.id   AF-A0AA46Q3X8-F1
#
_cell.length_a   1.000
_cell.length_b   1.000
_cell.length_c   1.000
_cell.angle_alpha   90.00
_cell.angle_beta   90.00
_cell.angle_gamma   90.00
#
_symmetry.space_group_name_H-M   'P 1'
#
loop_
_entity.id
_entity.type
_entity.pdbx_description
1 polymer ?
#
loop_
_entity_poly.entity_id
_entity_poly.type
_entity_poly.pdbx_seq_one_letter_code
_entity_poly.pdbx_strand_id
1 'polypeptide(L)'
;MTQHVKPIFTIPKEIGNGKASIMSINATTMEFSADGKWISFIVSPTASLAMDSDMVCVISPDGKNFEVLDEMILHLDVPKWAPGRNLLGYIAGGGRIVMGFKNKKLKVAELPAFKTLNLTPAKFAEMGFTWVDNESLVASRVDESEWSNDPQRRPEPTLCLIQLNKPQQTRITYPKNSIGDYNPLYLKTAGKLTWVRKKLAGQKGDIWVAELSGKNAKVWAKDVEQYSFYENSGQKSGS
;
A
#
# COMPACT_ATOMS: atom_id res chain seq x y z
N MET A 1 -4.45 -21.82 -27.07
CA MET A 1 -4.49 -22.04 -25.61
C MET A 1 -5.85 -21.68 -24.96
N THR A 2 -6.96 -21.53 -25.71
CA THR A 2 -8.24 -21.01 -25.16
C THR A 2 -9.40 -22.02 -25.11
N GLN A 3 -9.24 -23.25 -25.63
CA GLN A 3 -10.37 -24.19 -25.76
C GLN A 3 -10.81 -24.86 -24.43
N HIS A 4 -10.07 -24.66 -23.33
CA HIS A 4 -10.40 -25.22 -22.01
C HIS A 4 -10.48 -24.19 -20.89
N VAL A 5 -10.45 -22.88 -21.20
CA VAL A 5 -10.55 -21.82 -20.19
C VAL A 5 -11.99 -21.32 -20.14
N LYS A 6 -12.67 -21.54 -19.02
CA LYS A 6 -13.99 -20.95 -18.77
C LYS A 6 -13.81 -19.56 -18.13
N PRO A 7 -14.39 -18.49 -18.69
CA PRO A 7 -14.41 -17.20 -18.02
C PRO A 7 -15.07 -17.32 -16.65
N ILE A 8 -14.40 -16.82 -15.61
CA ILE A 8 -14.92 -16.85 -14.23
C ILE A 8 -15.72 -15.59 -13.89
N PHE A 9 -15.35 -14.45 -14.48
CA PHE A 9 -15.99 -13.16 -14.25
C PHE A 9 -15.60 -12.18 -15.35
N THR A 10 -16.52 -11.27 -15.69
CA THR A 10 -16.25 -10.11 -16.55
C THR A 10 -16.51 -8.86 -15.74
N ILE A 11 -15.49 -8.03 -15.55
CA ILE A 11 -15.62 -6.77 -14.82
C ILE A 11 -16.62 -5.87 -15.56
N PRO A 12 -17.60 -5.26 -14.87
CA PRO A 12 -18.51 -4.29 -15.49
C PRO A 12 -17.74 -3.18 -16.19
N LYS A 13 -18.26 -2.67 -17.32
CA LYS A 13 -17.59 -1.65 -18.14
C LYS A 13 -17.26 -0.38 -17.38
N GLU A 14 -18.07 -0.06 -16.38
CA GLU A 14 -17.86 1.04 -15.45
C GLU A 14 -18.08 0.52 -14.03
N ILE A 15 -17.21 0.92 -13.11
CA ILE A 15 -17.28 0.56 -11.69
C ILE A 15 -16.93 1.78 -10.83
N GLY A 16 -17.29 1.73 -9.55
CA GLY A 16 -17.00 2.81 -8.62
C GLY A 16 -17.41 2.50 -7.19
N ASN A 17 -17.10 3.41 -6.27
CA ASN A 17 -17.43 3.32 -4.83
C ASN A 17 -18.59 4.24 -4.42
N GLY A 18 -19.37 4.73 -5.40
CA GLY A 18 -20.46 5.69 -5.22
C GLY A 18 -20.01 7.16 -5.11
N LYS A 19 -18.71 7.44 -4.89
CA LYS A 19 -18.14 8.80 -4.88
C LYS A 19 -17.33 9.10 -6.13
N ALA A 20 -16.66 8.09 -6.67
CA ALA A 20 -15.93 8.14 -7.93
C ALA A 20 -16.31 6.92 -8.77
N SER A 21 -16.24 7.07 -10.10
CA SER A 21 -16.39 5.97 -11.07
C SER A 21 -15.32 6.04 -12.15
N ILE A 22 -14.96 4.88 -12.68
CA ILE A 22 -13.98 4.71 -13.76
C ILE A 22 -14.46 3.71 -14.79
N MET A 23 -13.96 3.85 -16.01
CA MET A 23 -14.04 2.79 -17.02
C MET A 23 -13.10 1.63 -16.65
N SER A 24 -13.60 0.40 -16.73
CA SER A 24 -12.80 -0.80 -16.47
C SER A 24 -12.04 -1.21 -17.72
N ILE A 25 -10.79 -0.76 -17.85
CA ILE A 25 -9.95 -1.06 -19.03
C ILE A 25 -8.91 -2.11 -18.69
N ASN A 26 -8.21 -1.96 -17.57
CA ASN A 26 -7.15 -2.87 -17.14
C ASN A 26 -7.44 -3.44 -15.75
N ALA A 27 -6.90 -4.63 -15.48
CA ALA A 27 -6.86 -5.23 -14.15
C ALA A 27 -5.42 -5.68 -13.85
N THR A 28 -4.87 -5.27 -12.72
CA THR A 28 -3.46 -5.52 -12.34
C THR A 28 -3.34 -5.92 -10.87
N THR A 29 -2.14 -6.35 -10.45
CA THR A 29 -1.82 -6.64 -9.04
C THR A 29 -2.75 -7.68 -8.42
N MET A 30 -2.98 -8.79 -9.15
CA MET A 30 -3.80 -9.88 -8.64
C MET A 30 -3.06 -10.63 -7.55
N GLU A 31 -3.60 -10.61 -6.33
CA GLU A 31 -3.04 -11.32 -5.18
C GLU A 31 -4.12 -12.09 -4.42
N PHE A 32 -3.81 -13.33 -4.04
CA PHE A 32 -4.69 -14.15 -3.22
C PHE A 32 -4.58 -13.78 -1.74
N SER A 33 -5.71 -13.83 -1.03
CA SER A 33 -5.72 -13.84 0.43
C SER A 33 -4.96 -15.06 0.97
N ALA A 34 -4.56 -14.98 2.25
CA ALA A 34 -3.79 -16.04 2.89
C ALA A 34 -4.48 -17.43 2.86
N ASP A 35 -5.82 -17.46 2.86
CA ASP A 35 -6.59 -18.70 2.75
C ASP A 35 -7.04 -19.05 1.31
N GLY A 36 -6.64 -18.25 0.32
CA GLY A 36 -6.99 -18.40 -1.08
C GLY A 36 -8.45 -18.13 -1.42
N LYS A 37 -9.28 -17.64 -0.49
CA LYS A 37 -10.72 -17.42 -0.70
C LYS A 37 -11.07 -16.06 -1.30
N TRP A 38 -10.09 -15.19 -1.48
CA TRP A 38 -10.28 -13.88 -2.08
C TRP A 38 -9.10 -13.55 -2.98
N ILE A 39 -9.37 -12.79 -4.03
CA ILE A 39 -8.37 -12.21 -4.92
C ILE A 39 -8.56 -10.69 -4.87
N SER A 40 -7.53 -9.95 -4.47
CA SER A 40 -7.49 -8.50 -4.59
C SER A 40 -6.84 -8.10 -5.90
N PHE A 41 -7.28 -6.99 -6.49
CA PHE A 41 -6.67 -6.43 -7.70
C PHE A 41 -7.02 -4.95 -7.83
N ILE A 42 -6.28 -4.26 -8.70
CA ILE A 42 -6.54 -2.87 -9.06
C ILE A 42 -7.18 -2.84 -10.44
N VAL A 43 -8.34 -2.19 -10.56
CA VAL A 43 -8.94 -1.85 -11.85
C VAL A 43 -8.58 -0.42 -12.18
N SER A 44 -8.13 -0.18 -13.41
CA SER A 44 -7.72 1.14 -13.87
C SER A 44 -8.35 1.50 -15.23
N PRO A 45 -8.63 2.79 -15.46
CA PRO A 45 -9.03 3.30 -16.77
C PRO A 45 -7.79 3.45 -17.68
N THR A 46 -7.79 4.44 -18.58
CA THR A 46 -6.61 4.76 -19.38
C THR A 46 -5.51 5.37 -18.49
N ALA A 47 -4.24 5.24 -18.91
CA ALA A 47 -3.09 5.61 -18.09
C ALA A 47 -3.13 7.05 -17.53
N SER A 48 -3.63 8.02 -18.30
CA SER A 48 -3.73 9.42 -17.83
C SER A 48 -4.79 9.62 -16.74
N LEU A 49 -5.87 8.84 -16.75
CA LEU A 49 -6.94 8.90 -15.76
C LEU A 49 -6.57 8.09 -14.50
N ALA A 50 -5.84 6.99 -14.67
CA ALA A 50 -5.33 6.18 -13.55
C ALA A 50 -4.44 6.97 -12.60
N MET A 51 -3.70 7.97 -13.13
CA MET A 51 -2.95 8.94 -12.32
C MET A 51 -3.79 9.69 -11.28
N ASP A 52 -5.11 9.71 -11.45
CA ASP A 52 -6.05 10.37 -10.55
C ASP A 52 -6.99 9.38 -9.87
N SER A 53 -7.41 8.31 -10.54
CA SER A 53 -8.42 7.39 -10.01
C SER A 53 -8.24 5.97 -10.57
N ASP A 54 -8.01 5.05 -9.65
CA ASP A 54 -8.08 3.60 -9.80
C ASP A 54 -9.01 3.03 -8.73
N MET A 55 -9.43 1.77 -8.89
CA MET A 55 -10.30 1.10 -7.92
C MET A 55 -9.62 -0.11 -7.30
N VAL A 56 -9.60 -0.16 -5.98
CA VAL A 56 -9.25 -1.36 -5.21
C VAL A 56 -10.45 -2.30 -5.25
N CYS A 57 -10.28 -3.48 -5.83
CA CYS A 57 -11.32 -4.48 -5.96
C CYS A 57 -10.94 -5.79 -5.31
N VAL A 58 -11.96 -6.57 -4.94
CA VAL A 58 -11.82 -7.94 -4.47
C VAL A 58 -12.85 -8.84 -5.15
N ILE A 59 -12.49 -10.09 -5.38
CA ILE A 59 -13.40 -11.10 -5.90
C ILE A 59 -13.19 -12.46 -5.22
N SER A 60 -14.27 -13.23 -5.03
CA SER A 60 -14.15 -14.65 -4.66
C SER A 60 -13.62 -15.49 -5.85
N PRO A 61 -12.86 -16.58 -5.62
CA PRO A 61 -12.29 -17.42 -6.68
C PRO A 61 -13.33 -18.01 -7.65
N ASP A 62 -14.58 -18.16 -7.21
CA ASP A 62 -15.69 -18.63 -8.04
C ASP A 62 -16.38 -17.51 -8.84
N GLY A 63 -15.88 -16.27 -8.74
CA GLY A 63 -16.38 -15.11 -9.47
C GLY A 63 -17.70 -14.52 -8.95
N LYS A 64 -18.28 -15.07 -7.87
CA LYS A 64 -19.64 -14.70 -7.43
C LYS A 64 -19.72 -13.44 -6.57
N ASN A 65 -18.67 -13.13 -5.83
CA ASN A 65 -18.66 -11.99 -4.91
C ASN A 65 -17.60 -11.01 -5.36
N PHE A 66 -17.97 -10.05 -6.20
CA PHE A 66 -17.11 -8.97 -6.64
C PHE A 66 -17.49 -7.68 -5.91
N GLU A 67 -16.51 -6.99 -5.33
CA GLU A 67 -16.72 -5.74 -4.62
C GLU A 67 -15.65 -4.69 -4.99
N VAL A 68 -16.09 -3.45 -5.11
CA VAL A 68 -15.22 -2.26 -5.19
C VAL A 68 -15.07 -1.70 -3.78
N LEU A 69 -13.87 -1.78 -3.23
CA LEU A 69 -13.62 -1.38 -1.85
C LEU A 69 -13.43 0.14 -1.74
N ASP A 70 -12.63 0.72 -2.62
CA ASP A 70 -12.38 2.16 -2.59
C ASP A 70 -11.68 2.66 -3.86
N GLU A 71 -11.67 3.98 -4.00
CA GLU A 71 -10.81 4.68 -4.95
C GLU A 71 -9.38 4.76 -4.39
N MET A 72 -8.39 4.63 -5.26
CA MET A 72 -6.99 4.91 -4.97
C MET A 72 -6.33 5.66 -6.13
N ILE A 73 -5.07 6.04 -5.96
CA ILE A 73 -4.26 6.65 -7.01
C ILE A 73 -3.21 5.66 -7.53
N LEU A 74 -2.85 5.76 -8.80
CA LEU A 74 -1.70 5.09 -9.39
C LEU A 74 -0.35 5.55 -8.77
N HIS A 75 0.61 4.62 -8.67
CA HIS A 75 2.00 4.88 -8.26
C HIS A 75 2.24 5.37 -6.82
N LEU A 76 1.25 5.28 -5.93
CA LEU A 76 1.49 5.54 -4.50
C LEU A 76 1.90 4.26 -3.75
N ASP A 77 1.04 3.24 -3.81
CA ASP A 77 1.31 1.91 -3.26
C ASP A 77 0.31 0.92 -3.90
N VAL A 78 0.37 -0.35 -3.50
CA VAL A 78 -0.57 -1.41 -3.91
C VAL A 78 -1.29 -2.03 -2.69
N PRO A 79 -2.51 -2.58 -2.88
CA PRO A 79 -3.16 -3.39 -1.85
C PRO A 79 -2.32 -4.60 -1.46
N LYS A 80 -2.29 -4.94 -0.16
CA LYS A 80 -1.52 -6.08 0.35
C LYS A 80 -2.32 -6.83 1.40
N TRP A 81 -2.35 -8.16 1.31
CA TRP A 81 -2.97 -9.01 2.33
C TRP A 81 -2.11 -9.11 3.59
N ALA A 82 -2.76 -9.19 4.75
CA ALA A 82 -2.10 -9.60 5.98
C ALA A 82 -1.57 -11.04 5.86
N PRO A 83 -0.43 -11.40 6.48
CA PRO A 83 0.25 -12.66 6.19
C PRO A 83 -0.54 -13.96 6.47
N GLY A 84 -1.54 -13.90 7.36
CA GLY A 84 -2.31 -15.08 7.76
C GLY A 84 -3.78 -14.80 8.05
N ARG A 85 -4.31 -13.66 7.59
CA ARG A 85 -5.73 -13.30 7.75
C ARG A 85 -6.26 -12.65 6.48
N ASN A 86 -7.58 -12.74 6.29
CA ASN A 86 -8.28 -12.06 5.19
C ASN A 86 -8.51 -10.58 5.53
N LEU A 87 -7.42 -9.89 5.85
CA LEU A 87 -7.35 -8.45 6.04
C LEU A 87 -6.58 -7.86 4.87
N LEU A 88 -7.24 -7.01 4.08
CA LEU A 88 -6.60 -6.31 2.98
C LEU A 88 -6.26 -4.88 3.41
N GLY A 89 -4.96 -4.56 3.47
CA GLY A 89 -4.48 -3.20 3.65
C GLY A 89 -4.38 -2.48 2.31
N TYR A 90 -4.78 -1.21 2.25
CA TYR A 90 -4.65 -0.37 1.05
C TYR A 90 -4.69 1.12 1.42
N ILE A 91 -4.15 1.98 0.55
CA ILE A 91 -4.23 3.43 0.71
C ILE A 91 -5.32 3.98 -0.21
N ALA A 92 -6.43 4.39 0.40
CA ALA A 92 -7.56 5.00 -0.29
C ALA A 92 -7.31 6.48 -0.60
N GLY A 93 -7.94 6.97 -1.66
CA GLY A 93 -8.01 8.36 -2.07
C GLY A 93 -7.38 8.61 -3.43
N GLY A 94 -8.18 9.12 -4.37
CA GLY A 94 -7.72 9.60 -5.67
C GLY A 94 -6.97 10.92 -5.61
N GLY A 95 -6.71 11.48 -6.79
CA GLY A 95 -6.04 12.76 -7.01
C GLY A 95 -4.52 12.72 -6.82
N ARG A 96 -3.80 13.31 -7.77
CA ARG A 96 -2.32 13.33 -7.81
C ARG A 96 -1.69 13.90 -6.54
N ILE A 97 -0.60 13.27 -6.08
CA ILE A 97 0.22 13.81 -4.97
C ILE A 97 0.76 15.21 -5.30
N VAL A 98 1.01 15.52 -6.58
CA VAL A 98 1.42 16.86 -7.01
C VAL A 98 0.32 17.93 -6.90
N MET A 99 -0.90 17.54 -6.53
CA MET A 99 -1.98 18.45 -6.15
C MET A 99 -2.08 18.64 -4.62
N GLY A 100 -1.25 17.94 -3.84
CA GLY A 100 -1.19 18.02 -2.39
C GLY A 100 -1.00 16.66 -1.74
N PHE A 101 -0.35 16.65 -0.58
CA PHE A 101 -0.21 15.45 0.26
C PHE A 101 -1.49 15.25 1.06
N LYS A 102 -2.60 14.91 0.40
CA LYS A 102 -3.93 14.94 1.03
C LYS A 102 -4.76 13.72 0.69
N ASN A 103 -5.66 13.41 1.62
CA ASN A 103 -6.71 12.42 1.44
C ASN A 103 -6.20 11.00 1.13
N LYS A 104 -4.93 10.70 1.42
CA LYS A 104 -4.37 9.36 1.31
C LYS A 104 -4.52 8.64 2.64
N LYS A 105 -5.54 7.79 2.73
CA LYS A 105 -5.97 7.15 3.98
C LYS A 105 -5.66 5.65 3.92
N LEU A 106 -4.74 5.19 4.77
CA LEU A 106 -4.52 3.77 4.97
C LEU A 106 -5.75 3.16 5.64
N LYS A 107 -6.31 2.17 4.97
CA LYS A 107 -7.47 1.41 5.42
C LYS A 107 -7.14 -0.08 5.45
N VAL A 108 -7.86 -0.79 6.31
CA VAL A 108 -7.86 -2.25 6.35
C VAL A 108 -9.29 -2.74 6.21
N ALA A 109 -9.55 -3.54 5.18
CA ALA A 109 -10.83 -4.21 4.97
C ALA A 109 -10.76 -5.66 5.47
N GLU A 110 -11.73 -6.07 6.28
CA GLU A 110 -11.91 -7.45 6.73
C GLU A 110 -12.91 -8.19 5.84
N LEU A 111 -12.49 -9.31 5.25
CA LEU A 111 -13.33 -10.14 4.40
C LEU A 111 -13.72 -11.45 5.11
N PRO A 112 -14.97 -11.93 4.93
CA PRO A 112 -16.00 -11.48 3.99
C PRO A 112 -16.93 -10.37 4.52
N ALA A 113 -16.65 -9.81 5.70
CA ALA A 113 -17.57 -8.86 6.34
C ALA A 113 -17.60 -7.47 5.66
N PHE A 114 -16.61 -7.17 4.82
CA PHE A 114 -16.36 -5.88 4.18
C PHE A 114 -16.29 -4.70 5.16
N LYS A 115 -16.01 -5.00 6.44
CA LYS A 115 -15.81 -3.97 7.46
C LYS A 115 -14.46 -3.31 7.24
N THR A 116 -14.46 -1.99 7.19
CA THR A 116 -13.26 -1.22 6.89
C THR A 116 -12.88 -0.34 8.06
N LEU A 117 -11.62 -0.44 8.49
CA LEU A 117 -11.01 0.40 9.51
C LEU A 117 -10.15 1.46 8.83
N ASN A 118 -10.32 2.73 9.20
CA ASN A 118 -9.42 3.81 8.82
C ASN A 118 -8.31 3.97 9.86
N LEU A 119 -7.06 3.90 9.42
CA LEU A 119 -5.88 3.94 10.29
C LEU A 119 -5.11 5.26 10.21
N THR A 120 -5.46 6.15 9.28
CA THR A 120 -4.77 7.44 9.14
C THR A 120 -5.38 8.48 10.08
N PRO A 121 -4.59 9.05 11.01
CA PRO A 121 -5.06 10.13 11.87
C PRO A 121 -5.45 11.37 11.06
N ALA A 122 -6.29 12.22 11.65
CA ALA A 122 -6.65 13.50 11.05
C ALA A 122 -5.39 14.35 10.77
N LYS A 123 -5.41 15.11 9.66
CA LYS A 123 -4.30 15.96 9.19
C LYS A 123 -3.05 15.19 8.71
N PHE A 124 -3.15 13.88 8.49
CA PHE A 124 -2.08 13.08 7.90
C PHE A 124 -2.51 12.39 6.61
N ALA A 125 -1.51 12.10 5.77
CA ALA A 125 -1.61 11.31 4.57
C ALA A 125 -0.55 10.20 4.59
N GLU A 126 -0.86 9.07 3.98
CA GLU A 126 0.03 7.92 3.90
C GLU A 126 0.63 7.81 2.51
N MET A 127 1.91 7.47 2.45
CA MET A 127 2.73 7.42 1.24
C MET A 127 3.18 6.00 0.88
N GLY A 128 2.79 5.01 1.70
CA GLY A 128 3.12 3.60 1.52
C GLY A 128 3.05 2.86 2.84
N PHE A 129 2.92 1.53 2.81
CA PHE A 129 2.88 0.72 4.02
C PHE A 129 3.35 -0.73 3.80
N THR A 130 3.65 -1.42 4.89
CA THR A 130 3.95 -2.85 4.93
C THR A 130 3.33 -3.51 6.15
N TRP A 131 2.85 -4.74 5.98
CA TRP A 131 2.42 -5.58 7.08
C TRP A 131 3.62 -6.07 7.88
N VAL A 132 3.51 -6.07 9.19
CA VAL A 132 4.48 -6.70 10.09
C VAL A 132 3.99 -8.12 10.41
N ASP A 133 2.71 -8.21 10.78
CA ASP A 133 2.00 -9.44 11.11
C ASP A 133 0.48 -9.24 10.88
N ASN A 134 -0.35 -10.05 11.52
CA ASN A 134 -1.81 -10.02 11.37
C ASN A 134 -2.50 -8.91 12.19
N GLU A 135 -1.74 -8.15 12.99
CA GLU A 135 -2.24 -7.18 13.96
C GLU A 135 -1.52 -5.83 13.89
N SER A 136 -0.44 -5.74 13.11
CA SER A 136 0.37 -4.53 13.03
C SER A 136 0.99 -4.31 11.66
N LEU A 137 1.24 -3.03 11.39
CA LEU A 137 1.81 -2.54 10.14
C LEU A 137 2.70 -1.33 10.38
N VAL A 138 3.55 -1.03 9.41
CA VAL A 138 4.35 0.20 9.38
C VAL A 138 3.90 1.03 8.18
N ALA A 139 3.56 2.29 8.41
CA ALA A 139 3.17 3.24 7.38
C ALA A 139 4.20 4.37 7.23
N SER A 140 4.44 4.78 6.00
CA SER A 140 5.18 6.00 5.67
C SER A 140 4.21 7.18 5.67
N ARG A 141 4.28 8.01 6.70
CA ARG A 141 3.29 9.05 6.99
C ARG A 141 3.84 10.45 6.86
N VAL A 142 3.03 11.34 6.28
CA VAL A 142 3.33 12.75 6.11
C VAL A 142 2.19 13.65 6.60
N ASP A 143 2.50 14.86 7.07
CA ASP A 143 1.49 15.88 7.38
C ASP A 143 0.73 16.28 6.10
N GLU A 144 -0.59 16.47 6.22
CA GLU A 144 -1.37 16.98 5.12
C GLU A 144 -1.03 18.43 4.82
N SER A 145 -0.77 18.72 3.55
CA SER A 145 -0.42 20.06 3.08
C SER A 145 -0.81 20.25 1.63
N GLU A 146 -1.03 21.50 1.25
CA GLU A 146 -1.10 21.87 -0.16
C GLU A 146 0.26 21.64 -0.83
N TRP A 147 0.23 21.40 -2.13
CA TRP A 147 1.46 21.32 -2.90
C TRP A 147 2.20 22.66 -2.85
N SER A 148 3.52 22.59 -2.60
CA SER A 148 4.40 23.75 -2.72
C SER A 148 5.42 23.55 -3.84
N ASN A 149 5.62 24.58 -4.66
CA ASN A 149 6.71 24.60 -5.63
C ASN A 149 8.08 24.79 -4.96
N ASP A 150 8.10 25.25 -3.70
CA ASP A 150 9.30 25.28 -2.87
C ASP A 150 9.49 23.91 -2.18
N PRO A 151 10.50 23.11 -2.56
CA PRO A 151 10.73 21.79 -1.97
C PRO A 151 10.96 21.84 -0.46
N GLN A 152 11.45 22.96 0.09
CA GLN A 152 11.72 23.10 1.53
C GLN A 152 10.44 23.25 2.35
N ARG A 153 9.30 23.56 1.71
CA ARG A 153 7.98 23.69 2.34
C ARG A 153 7.15 22.42 2.22
N ARG A 154 7.65 21.40 1.54
CA ARG A 154 6.96 20.11 1.44
C ARG A 154 7.22 19.32 2.72
N PRO A 155 6.20 18.68 3.28
CA PRO A 155 6.38 17.80 4.43
C PRO A 155 7.13 16.53 4.00
N GLU A 156 7.92 15.97 4.91
CA GLU A 156 8.71 14.77 4.66
C GLU A 156 8.13 13.59 5.44
N PRO A 157 7.91 12.44 4.80
CA PRO A 157 7.33 11.29 5.47
C PRO A 157 8.28 10.65 6.47
N THR A 158 7.67 10.01 7.46
CA THR A 158 8.33 9.30 8.55
C THR A 158 7.61 7.98 8.76
N LEU A 159 8.31 6.97 9.29
CA LEU A 159 7.68 5.68 9.52
C LEU A 159 6.95 5.69 10.86
N CYS A 160 5.72 5.18 10.85
CA CYS A 160 4.87 4.99 12.02
C CYS A 160 4.50 3.51 12.15
N LEU A 161 4.77 2.92 13.32
CA LEU A 161 4.24 1.62 13.71
C LEU A 161 2.79 1.77 14.19
N ILE A 162 1.92 0.93 13.67
CA ILE A 162 0.47 0.96 13.90
C ILE A 162 0.04 -0.44 14.35
N GLN A 163 -0.71 -0.49 15.46
CA GLN A 163 -1.32 -1.72 15.97
C GLN A 163 -2.83 -1.61 15.79
N LEU A 164 -3.45 -2.59 15.14
CA LEU A 164 -4.88 -2.54 14.79
C LEU A 164 -5.79 -2.50 16.03
N ASN A 165 -5.33 -3.05 17.15
CA ASN A 165 -6.06 -3.12 18.41
C ASN A 165 -5.75 -1.95 19.38
N LYS A 166 -4.88 -1.01 19.00
CA LYS A 166 -4.55 0.15 19.84
C LYS A 166 -4.81 1.46 19.12
N PRO A 167 -5.37 2.46 19.82
CA PRO A 167 -5.57 3.78 19.23
C PRO A 167 -4.24 4.52 19.01
N GLN A 168 -3.22 4.23 19.82
CA GLN A 168 -1.93 4.91 19.76
C GLN A 168 -1.05 4.32 18.66
N GLN A 169 -0.43 5.22 17.90
CA GLN A 169 0.52 4.89 16.84
C GLN A 169 1.85 5.55 17.16
N THR A 170 2.97 4.87 16.86
CA THR A 170 4.29 5.29 17.30
C THR A 170 5.14 5.66 16.09
N ARG A 171 5.62 6.91 16.03
CA ARG A 171 6.67 7.28 15.08
C ARG A 171 7.96 6.57 15.45
N ILE A 172 8.58 5.88 14.48
CA ILE A 172 9.78 5.06 14.69
C ILE A 172 11.00 5.59 13.91
N THR A 173 10.82 6.54 12.98
CA THR A 173 11.95 7.19 12.31
C THR A 173 11.94 8.71 12.39
N TYR A 174 13.14 9.29 12.37
CA TYR A 174 13.38 10.72 12.52
C TYR A 174 14.44 11.17 11.49
N PRO A 175 14.09 11.22 10.19
CA PRO A 175 15.01 11.71 9.16
C PRO A 175 15.31 13.20 9.37
N LYS A 176 16.44 13.65 8.80
CA LYS A 176 16.80 15.09 8.79
C LYS A 176 15.83 15.88 7.92
N ASN A 177 15.80 17.19 8.11
CA ASN A 177 14.98 18.09 7.29
C ASN A 177 15.22 17.86 5.79
N SER A 178 14.13 17.93 5.02
CA SER A 178 14.12 17.85 3.56
C SER A 178 14.53 16.47 3.00
N ILE A 179 14.39 15.42 3.81
CA ILE A 179 14.56 14.01 3.45
C ILE A 179 13.45 13.20 4.14
N GLY A 180 12.79 12.32 3.39
CA GLY A 180 11.73 11.45 3.89
C GLY A 180 12.11 9.97 3.90
N ASP A 181 11.35 9.19 4.66
CA ASP A 181 11.40 7.73 4.70
C ASP A 181 10.20 7.14 3.97
N TYR A 182 10.45 6.41 2.89
CA TYR A 182 9.44 5.92 1.95
C TYR A 182 9.53 4.40 1.80
N ASN A 183 8.46 3.79 1.25
CA ASN A 183 8.40 2.40 0.84
C ASN A 183 8.93 1.44 1.92
N PRO A 184 8.32 1.44 3.12
CA PRO A 184 8.73 0.52 4.17
C PRO A 184 8.47 -0.91 3.72
N LEU A 185 9.36 -1.83 4.11
CA LEU A 185 9.22 -3.26 3.88
C LEU A 185 9.75 -4.01 5.09
N TYR A 186 8.88 -4.82 5.70
CA TYR A 186 9.24 -5.66 6.83
C TYR A 186 9.64 -7.06 6.34
N LEU A 187 10.86 -7.46 6.66
CA LEU A 187 11.41 -8.78 6.38
C LEU A 187 11.17 -9.67 7.59
N LYS A 188 10.10 -10.48 7.51
CA LYS A 188 9.63 -11.27 8.65
C LYS A 188 10.65 -12.30 9.10
N THR A 189 11.32 -12.97 8.15
CA THR A 189 12.33 -14.00 8.43
C THR A 189 13.57 -13.43 9.12
N ALA A 190 13.94 -12.19 8.80
CA ALA A 190 15.07 -11.49 9.40
C ALA A 190 14.69 -10.69 10.66
N GLY A 191 13.40 -10.44 10.89
CA GLY A 191 12.92 -9.53 11.92
C GLY A 191 13.43 -8.09 11.71
N LYS A 192 13.53 -7.64 10.45
CA LYS A 192 14.10 -6.34 10.10
C LYS A 192 13.12 -5.49 9.31
N LEU A 193 13.11 -4.20 9.62
CA LEU A 193 12.42 -3.18 8.83
C LEU A 193 13.43 -2.55 7.88
N THR A 194 13.04 -2.41 6.62
CA THR A 194 13.78 -1.69 5.58
C THR A 194 12.94 -0.58 4.99
N TRP A 195 13.58 0.45 4.44
CA TRP A 195 12.91 1.56 3.76
C TRP A 195 13.90 2.35 2.89
N VAL A 196 13.38 3.20 2.00
CA VAL A 196 14.18 4.13 1.22
C VAL A 196 14.17 5.49 1.90
N ARG A 197 15.35 6.03 2.20
CA ARG A 197 15.52 7.40 2.66
C ARG A 197 16.01 8.28 1.52
N LYS A 198 15.21 9.28 1.13
CA LYS A 198 15.54 10.16 0.00
C LYS A 198 14.83 11.51 0.07
N LYS A 199 15.25 12.45 -0.78
CA LYS A 199 14.44 13.64 -1.08
C LYS A 199 13.27 13.23 -1.98
N LEU A 200 12.12 13.88 -1.84
CA LEU A 200 10.94 13.59 -2.66
C LEU A 200 11.22 13.58 -4.17
N ALA A 201 11.93 14.60 -4.68
CA ALA A 201 12.27 14.71 -6.10
C ALA A 201 13.44 13.79 -6.54
N GLY A 202 14.03 13.04 -5.61
CA GLY A 202 15.10 12.11 -5.89
C GLY A 202 14.57 10.83 -6.54
N GLN A 203 15.14 10.47 -7.69
CA GLN A 203 14.88 9.15 -8.29
C GLN A 203 15.51 8.04 -7.45
N LYS A 204 16.72 8.29 -6.92
CA LYS A 204 17.47 7.36 -6.09
C LYS A 204 17.45 7.75 -4.61
N GLY A 205 17.69 6.77 -3.75
CA GLY A 205 17.77 6.92 -2.30
C GLY A 205 18.68 5.89 -1.65
N ASP A 206 18.90 6.04 -0.36
CA ASP A 206 19.63 5.04 0.42
C ASP A 206 18.64 4.05 1.01
N ILE A 207 18.95 2.76 0.94
CA ILE A 207 18.22 1.73 1.69
C ILE A 207 18.73 1.76 3.12
N TRP A 208 17.81 1.88 4.06
CA TRP A 208 18.08 1.75 5.48
C TRP A 208 17.51 0.44 6.01
N VAL A 209 18.14 -0.08 7.06
CA VAL A 209 17.69 -1.26 7.80
C VAL A 209 17.74 -0.98 9.29
N ALA A 210 16.73 -1.44 10.02
CA ALA A 210 16.62 -1.31 11.47
C ALA A 210 15.86 -2.48 12.09
N GLU A 211 15.80 -2.50 13.42
CA GLU A 211 14.75 -3.24 14.13
C GLU A 211 13.38 -2.61 13.88
N LEU A 212 12.30 -3.35 14.13
CA LEU A 212 10.92 -2.85 13.96
C LEU A 212 10.65 -1.55 14.75
N SER A 213 11.32 -1.37 15.88
CA SER A 213 11.25 -0.17 16.70
C SER A 213 11.91 1.07 16.07
N GLY A 214 12.59 0.91 14.93
CA GLY A 214 13.44 1.94 14.31
C GLY A 214 14.83 2.06 14.94
N LYS A 215 15.12 1.31 16.01
CA LYS A 215 16.44 1.30 16.65
C LYS A 215 17.50 0.62 15.80
N ASN A 216 18.76 1.00 16.03
CA ASN A 216 19.92 0.46 15.33
C ASN A 216 19.85 0.66 13.80
N ALA A 217 19.20 1.76 13.37
CA ALA A 217 19.07 2.12 11.98
C ALA A 217 20.44 2.41 11.35
N LYS A 218 20.73 1.72 10.24
CA LYS A 218 21.95 1.93 9.46
C LYS A 218 21.64 1.90 7.97
N VAL A 219 22.48 2.59 7.21
CA VAL A 219 22.48 2.47 5.75
C VAL A 219 22.92 1.05 5.37
N TRP A 220 22.15 0.39 4.52
CA TRP A 220 22.46 -0.92 3.98
C TRP A 220 23.00 -0.83 2.55
N ALA A 221 22.38 -0.01 1.70
CA ALA A 221 22.83 0.25 0.34
C ALA A 221 22.60 1.73 0.00
N LYS A 222 23.41 2.26 -0.92
CA LYS A 222 23.36 3.66 -1.35
C LYS A 222 22.95 3.78 -2.81
N ASP A 223 22.38 4.93 -3.16
CA ASP A 223 22.06 5.30 -4.54
C ASP A 223 21.20 4.26 -5.30
N VAL A 224 20.19 3.72 -4.60
CA VAL A 224 19.26 2.72 -5.13
C VAL A 224 17.99 3.38 -5.64
N GLU A 225 17.59 3.01 -6.85
CA GLU A 225 16.32 3.47 -7.45
C GLU A 225 15.13 2.62 -7.01
N GLN A 226 15.27 1.30 -7.07
CA GLN A 226 14.27 0.32 -6.67
C GLN A 226 14.93 -0.88 -6.01
N TYR A 227 14.23 -1.54 -5.09
CA TYR A 227 14.68 -2.75 -4.44
C TYR A 227 13.49 -3.64 -4.10
N SER A 228 13.76 -4.93 -4.00
CA SER A 228 12.84 -5.93 -3.50
C SER A 228 13.61 -6.99 -2.73
N PHE A 229 12.91 -7.69 -1.85
CA PHE A 229 13.43 -8.88 -1.19
C PHE A 229 12.58 -10.07 -1.56
N TYR A 230 13.24 -11.20 -1.79
CA TYR A 230 12.60 -12.48 -1.89
C TYR A 230 12.73 -13.19 -0.53
N GLU A 231 11.62 -13.28 0.21
CA GLU A 231 11.57 -14.12 1.41
C GLU A 231 11.10 -15.52 1.01
N ASN A 232 11.96 -16.52 1.21
CA ASN A 232 11.59 -17.91 0.97
C ASN A 232 10.61 -18.34 2.07
N SER A 233 9.31 -18.22 1.79
CA SER A 233 8.22 -18.63 2.67
C SER A 233 8.07 -20.16 2.63
N GLY A 234 9.11 -20.87 3.11
CA GLY A 234 9.29 -22.32 3.03
C GLY A 234 8.00 -23.09 2.81
N GLN A 235 7.63 -23.29 1.54
CA GLN A 235 6.70 -24.34 1.18
C GLN A 235 7.43 -25.62 1.56
N LYS A 236 6.92 -26.35 2.55
CA LYS A 236 7.34 -27.74 2.74
C LYS A 236 7.12 -28.42 1.40
N SER A 237 8.21 -28.79 0.73
CA SER A 237 8.17 -29.74 -0.37
C SER A 237 7.42 -30.96 0.15
N GLY A 238 6.24 -31.22 -0.40
CA GLY A 238 5.54 -32.47 -0.17
C GLY A 238 6.45 -33.59 -0.65
N SER A 239 7.04 -34.30 0.30
CA SER A 239 7.60 -35.64 0.13
C SER A 239 6.46 -36.65 0.05
#